data_AF-A0AA50E0G0-F1
#
_entry.id   AF-A0AA50E0G0-F1
#
_cell.length_a   1.000
_cell.length_b   1.000
_cell.length_c   1.000
_cell.angle_alpha   90.00
_cell.angle_beta   90.00
_cell.angle_gamma   90.00
#
_symmetry.space_group_name_H-M   'P 1'
#
loop_
_entity.id
_entity.type
_entity.pdbx_description
1 polymer ?
#
loop_
_entity_poly.entity_id
_entity_poly.type
_entity_poly.pdbx_seq_one_letter_code
_entity_poly.pdbx_strand_id
1 'polypeptide(L)'
;MKKILIASLIASFLPMGFINSSAFGYDIKSGALPSYARVKNSTHYFTVNVPKMGLSSLTIQIPKGVKINGEVKVDNQYNQPINGNFSIKNNQVIIDFLSPVSDSDTLIISLKSVRTTGFSENWIYRIYGTMAKLNETIPLGSRQVQTYD
;
A
#
# COMPACT_ATOMS: atom_id res chain seq x y z
N MET A 1 -21.76 9.02 -28.30
CA MET A 1 -21.65 8.31 -27.00
C MET A 1 -20.17 8.10 -26.70
N LYS A 2 -19.61 8.77 -25.68
CA LYS A 2 -18.18 8.64 -25.31
C LYS A 2 -17.96 7.29 -24.62
N LYS A 3 -17.18 6.41 -25.22
CA LYS A 3 -16.72 5.16 -24.60
C LYS A 3 -15.65 5.51 -23.57
N ILE A 4 -15.91 5.26 -22.29
CA ILE A 4 -14.91 5.36 -21.22
C ILE A 4 -14.14 4.04 -21.22
N LEU A 5 -12.90 4.06 -21.69
CA LEU A 5 -11.96 2.94 -21.54
C LEU A 5 -11.43 2.95 -20.11
N ILE A 6 -11.88 1.99 -19.30
CA ILE A 6 -11.25 1.68 -18.02
C ILE A 6 -10.04 0.80 -18.34
N ALA A 7 -8.84 1.37 -18.32
CA ALA A 7 -7.61 0.60 -18.42
C ALA A 7 -7.39 -0.16 -17.10
N SER A 8 -7.75 -1.45 -17.09
CA SER A 8 -7.31 -2.40 -16.07
C SER A 8 -5.91 -2.88 -16.45
N LEU A 9 -4.89 -2.43 -15.71
CA LEU A 9 -3.56 -3.03 -15.81
C LEU A 9 -3.57 -4.28 -14.93
N ILE A 10 -3.73 -5.44 -15.58
CA ILE A 10 -3.42 -6.73 -14.96
C ILE A 10 -1.90 -6.75 -14.83
N ALA A 11 -1.38 -6.45 -13.64
CA ALA A 11 0.04 -6.59 -13.36
C ALA A 11 0.36 -8.08 -13.21
N SER A 12 0.79 -8.72 -14.30
CA SER A 12 1.47 -10.00 -14.24
C SER A 12 2.83 -9.80 -13.57
N PHE A 13 3.01 -10.45 -12.41
CA PHE A 13 4.24 -10.40 -11.62
C PHE A 13 5.47 -10.77 -12.44
N LEU A 14 6.39 -9.82 -12.64
CA LEU A 14 7.79 -10.10 -12.95
C LEU A 14 8.63 -9.67 -11.73
N PRO A 15 9.59 -10.48 -11.26
CA PRO A 15 10.39 -10.15 -10.08
C PRO A 15 11.42 -9.06 -10.42
N MET A 16 10.96 -7.81 -10.53
CA MET A 16 11.82 -6.64 -10.65
C MET A 16 12.14 -6.14 -9.23
N GLY A 17 13.21 -6.68 -8.63
CA GLY A 17 13.84 -6.12 -7.42
C GLY A 17 12.90 -5.85 -6.23
N PHE A 18 12.10 -6.85 -5.82
CA PHE A 18 11.35 -6.73 -4.58
C PHE A 18 12.30 -6.80 -3.38
N ILE A 19 12.14 -5.88 -2.43
CA ILE A 19 12.75 -6.04 -1.11
C ILE A 19 12.03 -7.24 -0.51
N ASN A 20 12.80 -8.28 -0.17
CA ASN A 20 12.25 -9.46 0.47
C ASN A 20 11.67 -9.00 1.81
N SER A 21 10.37 -9.17 2.03
CA SER A 21 9.71 -8.71 3.26
C SER A 21 10.21 -9.48 4.50
N SER A 22 10.92 -10.59 4.29
CA SER A 22 11.74 -11.30 5.28
C SER A 22 12.98 -10.53 5.77
N ALA A 23 13.39 -9.45 5.10
CA ALA A 23 14.43 -8.54 5.60
C ALA A 23 13.95 -7.70 6.78
N PHE A 24 12.64 -7.68 7.04
CA PHE A 24 12.05 -7.04 8.20
C PHE A 24 11.74 -8.12 9.27
N GLY A 25 12.23 -7.92 10.49
CA GLY A 25 11.87 -8.76 11.63
C GLY A 25 10.35 -8.73 11.91
N TYR A 26 9.85 -9.72 12.67
CA TYR A 26 8.42 -10.03 12.85
C TYR A 26 7.57 -8.97 13.61
N ASP A 27 7.98 -7.70 13.65
CA ASP A 27 7.18 -6.59 14.20
C ASP A 27 7.32 -5.35 13.30
N ILE A 28 6.40 -5.16 12.34
CA ILE A 28 6.48 -4.04 11.39
C ILE A 28 5.30 -3.08 11.60
N LYS A 29 5.58 -1.79 11.78
CA LYS A 29 4.58 -0.74 12.03
C LYS A 29 4.54 0.31 10.91
N SER A 30 5.65 0.88 10.48
CA SER A 30 5.75 1.67 9.25
C SER A 30 7.17 2.19 9.04
N GLY A 31 7.57 2.46 7.80
CA GLY A 31 8.87 3.05 7.51
C GLY A 31 9.14 3.29 6.03
N ALA A 32 10.36 3.75 5.73
CA ALA A 32 10.87 3.96 4.38
C ALA A 32 12.23 3.27 4.21
N LEU A 33 12.47 2.67 3.05
CA LEU A 33 13.74 2.09 2.65
C LEU A 33 14.22 2.62 1.29
N PRO A 34 15.37 3.31 1.22
CA PRO A 34 16.01 3.97 2.35
C PRO A 34 15.09 5.06 2.94
N SER A 35 15.31 5.44 4.18
CA SER A 35 14.55 6.51 4.85
C SER A 35 15.10 7.91 4.56
N TYR A 36 15.96 8.06 3.54
CA TYR A 36 16.58 9.33 3.16
C TYR A 36 15.64 10.21 2.33
N ALA A 37 15.40 11.44 2.76
CA ALA A 37 14.42 12.35 2.16
C ALA A 37 14.77 12.73 0.72
N ARG A 38 16.07 12.81 0.38
CA ARG A 38 16.49 13.17 -1.00
C ARG A 38 16.46 11.99 -1.97
N VAL A 39 16.25 10.76 -1.49
CA VAL A 39 16.09 9.60 -2.35
C VAL A 39 14.73 9.66 -3.05
N LYS A 40 14.76 9.60 -4.39
CA LYS A 40 13.57 9.73 -5.25
C LYS A 40 12.97 8.38 -5.67
N ASN A 41 13.35 7.30 -5.00
CA ASN A 41 12.88 5.94 -5.29
C ASN A 41 12.82 5.08 -4.02
N SER A 42 12.41 5.65 -2.89
CA SER A 42 12.26 4.88 -1.65
C SER A 42 11.07 3.91 -1.75
N THR A 43 11.11 2.87 -0.93
CA THR A 43 9.95 2.01 -0.66
C THR A 43 9.35 2.43 0.66
N HIS A 44 8.11 2.91 0.67
CA HIS A 44 7.37 3.14 1.92
C HIS A 44 6.57 1.89 2.26
N TYR A 45 6.57 1.47 3.52
CA TYR A 45 5.90 0.25 3.95
C TYR A 45 5.17 0.45 5.28
N PHE A 46 4.10 -0.31 5.50
CA PHE A 46 3.33 -0.31 6.75
C PHE A 46 2.39 -1.51 6.84
N THR A 47 1.96 -1.84 8.07
CA THR A 47 1.04 -2.95 8.33
C THR A 47 -0.41 -2.51 8.54
N VAL A 48 -1.34 -3.34 8.12
CA VAL A 48 -2.79 -3.13 8.27
C VAL A 48 -3.42 -4.41 8.81
N ASN A 49 -4.08 -4.31 9.97
CA ASN A 49 -4.83 -5.43 10.52
C ASN A 49 -6.18 -5.54 9.80
N VAL A 50 -6.53 -6.75 9.36
CA VAL A 50 -7.80 -7.00 8.70
C VAL A 50 -8.92 -7.09 9.73
N PRO A 51 -10.04 -6.35 9.59
CA PRO A 51 -11.18 -6.46 10.50
C PRO A 51 -11.87 -7.83 10.41
N LYS A 52 -12.62 -8.20 11.47
CA LYS A 52 -13.39 -9.47 11.60
C LYS A 52 -14.30 -9.86 10.42
N MET A 53 -14.72 -8.90 9.60
CA MET A 53 -15.61 -9.19 8.46
C MET A 53 -14.86 -9.29 7.12
N GLY A 54 -13.52 -9.30 7.15
CA GLY A 54 -12.65 -9.38 5.99
C GLY A 54 -12.65 -8.11 5.13
N LEU A 55 -11.70 -8.02 4.21
CA LEU A 55 -11.58 -6.90 3.27
C LEU A 55 -11.70 -7.36 1.82
N SER A 56 -12.50 -6.65 1.02
CA SER A 56 -12.54 -6.79 -0.44
C SER A 56 -11.67 -5.76 -1.15
N SER A 57 -11.44 -4.60 -0.53
CA SER A 57 -10.60 -3.54 -1.09
C SER A 57 -9.93 -2.72 0.00
N LEU A 58 -8.77 -2.13 -0.31
CA LEU A 58 -8.03 -1.20 0.52
C LEU A 58 -7.82 0.11 -0.22
N THR A 59 -8.12 1.23 0.43
CA THR A 59 -7.83 2.57 -0.09
C THR A 59 -6.84 3.28 0.83
N ILE A 60 -5.75 3.77 0.25
CA ILE A 60 -4.70 4.51 0.96
C ILE A 60 -4.67 5.93 0.40
N GLN A 61 -4.96 6.91 1.24
CA GLN A 61 -4.77 8.32 0.89
C GLN A 61 -3.31 8.70 1.00
N ILE A 62 -2.79 9.26 -0.09
CA ILE A 62 -1.40 9.69 -0.22
C ILE A 62 -1.30 11.13 0.31
N PRO A 63 -0.43 11.42 1.31
CA PRO A 63 -0.25 12.77 1.81
C PRO A 63 0.29 13.71 0.72
N LYS A 64 0.00 15.01 0.87
CA LYS A 64 0.54 16.05 -0.02
C LYS A 64 2.06 15.98 -0.02
N GLY A 65 2.68 16.18 -1.18
CA GLY A 65 4.15 16.12 -1.32
C GLY A 65 4.69 14.72 -1.62
N VAL A 66 3.87 13.67 -1.52
CA VAL A 66 4.23 12.30 -1.90
C VAL A 66 3.68 11.95 -3.27
N LYS A 67 4.53 11.32 -4.10
CA LYS A 67 4.15 10.69 -5.37
C LYS A 67 4.61 9.23 -5.38
N ILE A 68 3.79 8.36 -5.95
CA ILE A 68 4.09 6.94 -6.10
C ILE A 68 4.15 6.66 -7.60
N ASN A 69 5.33 6.30 -8.09
CA ASN A 69 5.56 6.05 -9.51
C ASN A 69 5.78 4.56 -9.82
N GLY A 70 5.79 3.72 -8.80
CA GLY A 70 6.07 2.30 -8.92
C GLY A 70 4.85 1.45 -8.57
N GLU A 71 5.14 0.18 -8.32
CA GLU A 71 4.14 -0.82 -7.99
C GLU A 71 3.72 -0.78 -6.52
N VAL A 72 2.59 -1.43 -6.25
CA VAL A 72 2.07 -1.67 -4.91
C VAL A 72 2.13 -3.17 -4.67
N LYS A 73 2.79 -3.58 -3.59
CA LYS A 73 2.85 -4.98 -3.15
C LYS A 73 2.07 -5.15 -1.85
N VAL A 74 1.31 -6.23 -1.78
CA VAL A 74 0.59 -6.67 -0.58
C VAL A 74 1.00 -8.10 -0.27
N ASP A 75 1.53 -8.31 0.92
CA ASP A 75 1.83 -9.64 1.45
C ASP A 75 1.03 -9.87 2.74
N ASN A 76 0.84 -11.14 3.14
CA ASN A 76 0.41 -11.48 4.49
C ASN A 76 1.59 -11.45 5.49
N GLN A 77 1.31 -11.68 6.76
CA GLN A 77 2.31 -11.79 7.83
C GLN A 77 3.35 -12.90 7.66
N TYR A 78 3.14 -13.83 6.72
CA TYR A 78 4.08 -14.88 6.36
C TYR A 78 4.87 -14.54 5.09
N ASN A 79 4.83 -13.27 4.63
CA ASN A 79 5.48 -12.77 3.41
C ASN A 79 4.98 -13.44 2.12
N GLN A 80 3.78 -14.02 2.16
CA GLN A 80 3.15 -14.61 0.99
C GLN A 80 2.35 -13.52 0.25
N PRO A 81 2.53 -13.37 -1.07
CA PRO A 81 1.79 -12.39 -1.85
C PRO A 81 0.29 -12.61 -1.76
N ILE A 82 -0.45 -11.52 -1.61
CA ILE A 82 -1.91 -11.49 -1.74
C ILE A 82 -2.26 -10.89 -3.10
N ASN A 83 -2.99 -11.66 -3.90
CA ASN A 83 -3.36 -11.24 -5.24
C ASN A 83 -4.44 -10.14 -5.21
N GLY A 84 -4.19 -9.08 -5.98
CA GLY A 84 -5.12 -7.98 -6.16
C GLY A 84 -4.72 -7.11 -7.34
N ASN A 85 -5.66 -6.31 -7.81
CA ASN A 85 -5.38 -5.25 -8.77
C ASN A 85 -5.18 -3.95 -8.00
N PHE A 86 -4.26 -3.10 -8.46
CA PHE A 86 -4.09 -1.78 -7.86
C PHE A 86 -4.21 -0.67 -8.90
N SER A 87 -4.62 0.51 -8.44
CA SER A 87 -4.61 1.73 -9.23
C SER A 87 -4.15 2.91 -8.38
N ILE A 88 -3.48 3.86 -9.02
CA ILE A 88 -3.02 5.10 -8.38
C ILE A 88 -3.70 6.25 -9.10
N LYS A 89 -4.67 6.91 -8.45
CA LYS A 89 -5.43 8.04 -9.01
C LYS A 89 -5.84 9.00 -7.93
N ASN A 90 -5.94 10.29 -8.25
CA ASN A 90 -6.49 11.31 -7.35
C ASN A 90 -5.86 11.30 -5.93
N ASN A 91 -4.53 11.18 -5.84
CA ASN A 91 -3.79 11.05 -4.58
C ASN A 91 -4.23 9.86 -3.71
N GLN A 92 -4.70 8.78 -4.32
CA GLN A 92 -5.09 7.56 -3.64
C GLN A 92 -4.47 6.35 -4.33
N VAL A 93 -4.09 5.37 -3.53
CA VAL A 93 -3.87 4.01 -3.98
C VAL A 93 -5.12 3.22 -3.64
N ILE A 94 -5.70 2.56 -4.63
CA ILE A 94 -6.82 1.62 -4.43
C ILE A 94 -6.30 0.24 -4.78
N ILE A 95 -6.54 -0.73 -3.90
CA ILE A 95 -6.15 -2.13 -4.05
C ILE A 95 -7.42 -2.97 -3.94
N ASP A 96 -7.85 -3.55 -5.06
CA ASP A 96 -9.01 -4.44 -5.11
C ASP A 96 -8.51 -5.88 -5.08
N PHE A 97 -8.81 -6.61 -4.01
CA PHE A 97 -8.36 -7.98 -3.85
C PHE A 97 -9.14 -8.92 -4.78
N LEU A 98 -8.46 -9.90 -5.38
CA LEU A 98 -9.14 -10.88 -6.25
C LEU A 98 -10.08 -11.80 -5.47
N SER A 99 -9.73 -12.05 -4.20
CA SER A 99 -10.53 -12.78 -3.22
C SER A 99 -10.54 -12.00 -1.90
N PRO A 100 -11.65 -12.03 -1.13
CA PRO A 100 -11.69 -11.41 0.19
C PRO A 100 -10.53 -11.87 1.08
N VAL A 101 -9.85 -10.92 1.72
CA VAL A 101 -8.81 -11.19 2.70
C VAL A 101 -9.46 -11.52 4.04
N SER A 102 -9.00 -12.60 4.68
CA SER A 102 -9.52 -13.10 5.94
C SER A 102 -9.13 -12.22 7.13
N ASP A 103 -9.93 -12.24 8.18
CA ASP A 103 -9.73 -11.47 9.42
C ASP A 103 -8.57 -11.95 10.30
N SER A 104 -8.01 -13.12 10.01
CA SER A 104 -6.81 -13.66 10.66
C SER A 104 -5.50 -13.06 10.16
N ASP A 105 -5.56 -12.19 9.14
CA ASP A 105 -4.38 -11.73 8.42
C ASP A 105 -3.98 -10.30 8.83
N THR A 106 -2.68 -10.10 9.00
CA THR A 106 -2.04 -8.78 8.94
C THR A 106 -1.48 -8.60 7.54
N LEU A 107 -1.87 -7.51 6.89
CA LEU A 107 -1.36 -7.12 5.59
C LEU A 107 -0.08 -6.29 5.74
N ILE A 108 0.94 -6.61 4.96
CA ILE A 108 2.14 -5.80 4.78
C ILE A 108 2.01 -5.10 3.44
N ILE A 109 1.86 -3.78 3.47
CA ILE A 109 1.74 -2.95 2.28
C ILE A 109 3.10 -2.33 1.97
N SER A 110 3.55 -2.44 0.72
CA SER A 110 4.77 -1.79 0.23
C SER A 110 4.46 -0.95 -1.02
N LEU A 111 4.78 0.34 -0.95
CA LEU A 111 4.64 1.32 -2.02
C LEU A 111 6.02 1.56 -2.63
N LYS A 112 6.21 1.24 -3.91
CA LYS A 112 7.51 1.35 -4.60
C LYS A 112 7.68 2.68 -5.32
N SER A 113 8.95 3.04 -5.52
CA SER A 113 9.36 4.26 -6.25
C SER A 113 8.66 5.51 -5.73
N VAL A 114 8.64 5.64 -4.41
CA VAL A 114 8.06 6.78 -3.71
C VAL A 114 8.99 7.98 -3.84
N ARG A 115 8.40 9.13 -4.13
CA ARG A 115 9.06 10.42 -4.26
C ARG A 115 8.43 11.39 -3.28
N THR A 116 9.25 11.96 -2.41
CA THR A 116 8.87 12.98 -1.44
C THR A 116 9.42 14.36 -1.87
N THR A 117 9.21 15.38 -1.05
CA THR A 117 9.65 16.78 -1.30
C THR A 117 11.16 16.97 -1.26
N GLY A 118 11.93 16.00 -0.73
CA GLY A 118 13.38 16.13 -0.56
C GLY A 118 13.82 16.57 0.84
N PHE A 119 12.88 16.87 1.73
CA PHE A 119 13.14 17.32 3.11
C PHE A 119 12.71 16.27 4.13
N SER A 120 13.36 16.25 5.30
CA SER A 120 12.91 15.44 6.44
C SER A 120 11.47 15.80 6.83
N GLU A 121 10.59 14.81 6.85
CA GLU A 121 9.16 15.00 7.12
C GLU A 121 8.51 13.70 7.62
N ASN A 122 7.37 13.86 8.31
CA ASN A 122 6.50 12.77 8.75
C ASN A 122 5.33 12.64 7.77
N TRP A 123 5.34 11.58 6.95
CA TRP A 123 4.31 11.31 5.96
C TRP A 123 3.17 10.48 6.58
N ILE A 124 2.00 11.09 6.73
CA ILE A 124 0.81 10.44 7.32
C ILE A 124 -0.10 9.90 6.23
N TYR A 125 -0.16 8.58 6.09
CA TYR A 125 -1.07 7.87 5.20
C TYR A 125 -2.35 7.54 5.95
N ARG A 126 -3.51 7.85 5.36
CA ARG A 126 -4.82 7.41 5.89
C ARG A 126 -5.27 6.17 5.16
N ILE A 127 -5.70 5.17 5.91
CA ILE A 127 -6.04 3.85 5.38
C ILE A 127 -7.51 3.58 5.64
N TYR A 128 -8.20 3.14 4.59
CA TYR A 128 -9.60 2.77 4.60
C TYR A 128 -9.73 1.37 4.00
N GLY A 129 -10.70 0.60 4.48
CA GLY A 129 -10.98 -0.74 3.99
C GLY A 129 -12.45 -0.89 3.64
N THR A 130 -12.73 -1.52 2.50
CA THR A 130 -14.09 -1.93 2.14
C THR A 130 -14.31 -3.35 2.61
N MET A 131 -15.34 -3.54 3.43
CA MET A 131 -15.67 -4.81 4.07
C MET A 131 -16.26 -5.78 3.05
N ALA A 132 -15.76 -7.01 3.01
CA ALA A 132 -16.21 -7.99 2.02
C ALA A 132 -17.68 -8.40 2.20
N LYS A 133 -18.17 -8.44 3.45
CA LYS A 133 -19.55 -8.88 3.77
C LYS A 133 -20.59 -7.77 3.69
N LEU A 134 -20.19 -6.51 3.92
CA LEU A 134 -21.12 -5.38 4.03
C LEU A 134 -21.00 -4.39 2.87
N ASN A 135 -19.92 -4.47 2.08
CA ASN A 135 -19.57 -3.49 1.05
C ASN A 135 -19.52 -2.03 1.57
N GLU A 136 -19.28 -1.87 2.87
CA GLU A 136 -19.10 -0.58 3.52
C GLU A 136 -17.61 -0.27 3.66
N THR A 137 -17.25 0.98 3.43
CA THR A 137 -15.88 1.48 3.62
C THR A 137 -15.73 2.10 5.00
N ILE A 138 -14.77 1.61 5.78
CA ILE A 138 -14.46 2.09 7.13
C ILE A 138 -13.01 2.60 7.24
N PRO A 139 -12.73 3.57 8.12
CA PRO A 139 -11.36 3.94 8.44
C PRO A 139 -10.66 2.82 9.21
N LEU A 140 -9.47 2.40 8.75
CA LEU A 140 -8.61 1.43 9.42
C LEU A 140 -7.47 2.09 10.21
N GLY A 141 -7.39 3.43 10.16
CA GLY A 141 -6.45 4.25 10.90
C GLY A 141 -5.46 4.98 10.00
N SER A 142 -4.36 5.44 10.60
CA SER A 142 -3.28 6.13 9.88
C SER A 142 -1.93 5.47 10.15
N ARG A 143 -0.98 5.66 9.23
CA ARG A 143 0.41 5.19 9.33
C ARG A 143 1.36 6.32 9.03
N GLN A 144 2.34 6.52 9.92
CA GLN A 144 3.36 7.54 9.78
C GLN A 144 4.64 6.92 9.24
N VAL A 145 5.13 7.42 8.11
CA VAL A 145 6.45 7.08 7.58
C VAL A 145 7.33 8.30 7.70
N GLN A 146 8.46 8.16 8.38
CA GLN A 146 9.41 9.25 8.56
C GLN A 146 10.56 9.14 7.55
N THR A 147 10.91 10.27 6.95
CA THR A 147 12.15 10.41 6.17
C THR A 147 13.09 11.41 6.84
N TYR A 148 14.40 11.17 6.72
CA TYR A 148 15.48 11.93 7.35
C TYR A 148 16.41 12.52 6.30
N ASP A 149 17.09 13.60 6.66
CA ASP A 149 18.02 14.32 5.77
C ASP A 149 19.36 13.62 5.54
#